data_AF-A0A2S8J3X2-F1
#
_entry.id   AF-A0A2S8J3X2-F1
#
_cell.length_a   1.000
_cell.length_b   1.000
_cell.length_c   1.000
_cell.angle_alpha   90.00
_cell.angle_beta   90.00
_cell.angle_gamma   90.00
#
_symmetry.space_group_name_H-M   'P 1'
#
loop_
_entity.id
_entity.type
_entity.pdbx_description
1 polymer ?
#
loop_
_entity_poly.entity_id
_entity_poly.type
_entity_poly.pdbx_seq_one_letter_code
_entity_poly.pdbx_strand_id
1 'polypeptide(L)'
;MGKRNKRPPKSKRVGPDEVFSRGSLQLARFGDKVVLSSSRSEKDHAALIARLAERYPELVKEIDLLVEDIVAAIGVLPPNQLMQRAWWEYFMSSRNITVETDVKEDNAIALRMIDYVQSVIAAAPRGEPQKAELSDEDWKALRNDVAKLYKKLNIEHSLCYTARAKVTTEGYSDEMQELLVRAQLQWCNVRGDYYQVHQIGVLSDLLRPQSELIEAAYGVTTETLVAELAKIWRALIFGLHDAKTVFDKARIETMDEVQRMIQEGHDAVGSSTVPELIDIAARTLGHKEVLDATVQAMVGIIPLHTSRGERLVNCRGLPFTLAFCAAREWHE
;
A
#
# COMPACT_ATOMS: atom_id res chain seq x y z
N MET A 1 -43.55 -5.64 61.62
CA MET A 1 -42.40 -4.88 61.09
C MET A 1 -42.39 -4.99 59.57
N GLY A 2 -42.81 -3.94 58.84
CA GLY A 2 -42.83 -3.95 57.38
C GLY A 2 -41.49 -3.51 56.80
N LYS A 3 -40.79 -4.40 56.08
CA LYS A 3 -39.58 -4.06 55.31
C LYS A 3 -39.99 -3.17 54.14
N ARG A 4 -39.64 -1.88 54.24
CA ARG A 4 -39.87 -0.88 53.20
C ARG A 4 -38.81 -1.09 52.10
N ASN A 5 -39.21 -1.70 50.97
CA ASN A 5 -38.35 -1.87 49.80
C ASN A 5 -37.85 -0.49 49.31
N LYS A 6 -36.56 -0.20 49.50
CA LYS A 6 -35.90 0.96 48.90
C LYS A 6 -35.81 0.71 47.39
N ARG A 7 -36.57 1.47 46.60
CA ARG A 7 -36.40 1.52 45.14
C ARG A 7 -34.98 2.01 44.82
N PRO A 8 -34.27 1.40 43.86
CA PRO A 8 -32.96 1.89 43.45
C PRO A 8 -33.09 3.32 42.92
N PRO A 9 -32.13 4.21 43.22
CA PRO A 9 -32.14 5.58 42.71
C PRO A 9 -32.11 5.55 41.18
N LYS A 10 -32.99 6.31 40.53
CA LYS A 10 -32.98 6.50 39.08
C LYS A 10 -31.61 7.05 38.67
N SER A 11 -30.92 6.36 37.76
CA SER A 11 -29.71 6.86 37.11
C SER A 11 -29.95 8.28 36.59
N LYS A 12 -29.17 9.27 37.06
CA LYS A 12 -29.25 10.64 36.55
C LYS A 12 -28.83 10.60 35.08
N ARG A 13 -29.65 11.16 34.19
CA ARG A 13 -29.25 11.39 32.80
C ARG A 13 -28.08 12.38 32.82
N VAL A 14 -26.88 11.88 32.56
CA VAL A 14 -25.67 12.69 32.43
C VAL A 14 -25.73 13.37 31.06
N GLY A 15 -25.61 14.69 31.04
CA GLY A 15 -25.50 15.45 29.78
C GLY A 15 -24.14 15.20 29.10
N PRO A 16 -24.02 15.47 27.80
CA PRO A 16 -22.73 15.35 27.11
C PRO A 16 -21.72 16.36 27.64
N ASP A 17 -20.46 15.96 27.74
CA ASP A 17 -19.35 16.82 28.11
C ASP A 17 -19.07 17.85 27.01
N GLU A 18 -19.10 17.38 25.76
CA GLU A 18 -18.86 18.17 24.55
C GLU A 18 -19.86 17.79 23.46
N VAL A 19 -20.32 18.79 22.71
CA VAL A 19 -21.21 18.59 21.57
C VAL A 19 -20.69 19.39 20.39
N PHE A 20 -20.42 18.70 19.29
CA PHE A 20 -20.12 19.29 17.99
C PHE A 20 -21.27 18.97 17.03
N SER A 21 -21.73 19.94 16.26
CA SER A 21 -22.82 19.73 15.29
C SER A 21 -22.44 20.30 13.94
N ARG A 22 -22.62 19.52 12.88
CA ARG A 22 -22.41 19.94 11.49
C ARG A 22 -23.58 19.47 10.64
N GLY A 23 -24.47 20.40 10.27
CA GLY A 23 -25.69 20.09 9.54
C GLY A 23 -26.60 19.15 10.34
N SER A 24 -27.02 18.04 9.73
CA SER A 24 -27.87 17.03 10.37
C SER A 24 -27.12 15.99 11.19
N LEU A 25 -25.81 16.15 11.39
CA LEU A 25 -24.96 15.25 12.19
C LEU A 25 -24.53 15.94 13.47
N GLN A 26 -24.62 15.22 14.58
CA GLN A 26 -24.20 15.66 15.90
C GLN A 26 -23.26 14.62 16.51
N LEU A 27 -22.10 15.09 16.95
CA LEU A 27 -21.13 14.32 17.70
C LEU A 27 -21.21 14.76 19.16
N ALA A 28 -21.41 13.83 20.08
CA ALA A 28 -21.50 14.11 21.51
C ALA A 28 -20.54 13.20 22.29
N ARG A 29 -19.73 13.78 23.18
CA ARG A 29 -18.82 13.03 24.06
C ARG A 29 -19.44 12.85 25.44
N PHE A 30 -19.37 11.63 25.96
CA PHE A 30 -19.81 11.24 27.30
C PHE A 30 -18.66 10.47 27.97
N GLY A 31 -17.79 11.18 28.70
CA GLY A 31 -16.58 10.61 29.26
C GLY A 31 -15.63 10.11 28.18
N ASP A 32 -15.44 8.79 28.16
CA ASP A 32 -14.62 8.02 27.21
C ASP A 32 -15.37 7.60 25.94
N LYS A 33 -16.68 7.87 25.85
CA LYS A 33 -17.52 7.48 24.71
C LYS A 33 -17.82 8.68 23.82
N VAL A 34 -17.78 8.44 22.51
CA VAL A 34 -18.22 9.40 21.50
C VAL A 34 -19.42 8.81 20.76
N VAL A 35 -20.51 9.56 20.69
CA VAL A 35 -21.75 9.17 20.02
C VAL A 35 -21.96 10.07 18.83
N LEU A 36 -22.11 9.49 17.64
CA LEU A 36 -22.56 10.17 16.44
C LEU A 36 -24.06 9.92 16.26
N SER A 37 -24.85 10.99 16.21
CA SER A 37 -26.30 10.95 15.98
C SER A 37 -26.69 11.80 14.78
N SER A 38 -27.84 11.51 14.18
CA SER A 38 -28.42 12.35 13.14
C SER A 38 -29.79 12.88 13.54
N SER A 39 -30.03 14.18 13.30
CA SER A 39 -31.32 14.84 13.49
C SER A 39 -32.21 14.79 12.23
N ARG A 40 -31.84 13.97 11.24
CA ARG A 40 -32.54 13.90 9.96
C ARG A 40 -33.91 13.21 10.13
N SER A 41 -34.94 13.76 9.49
CA SER A 41 -36.28 13.14 9.49
C SER A 41 -36.29 11.84 8.67
N GLU A 42 -37.24 10.94 8.95
CA GLU A 42 -37.41 9.70 8.18
C GLU A 42 -37.66 9.98 6.69
N LYS A 43 -38.43 11.03 6.38
CA LYS A 43 -38.70 11.46 5.00
C LYS A 43 -37.43 11.90 4.29
N ASP A 44 -36.59 12.69 4.96
CA ASP A 44 -35.31 13.15 4.38
C ASP A 44 -34.30 12.02 4.27
N HIS A 45 -34.35 11.03 5.17
CA HIS A 45 -33.55 9.82 5.08
C HIS A 45 -33.97 8.97 3.88
N ALA A 46 -35.27 8.72 3.69
CA ALA A 46 -35.79 8.01 2.52
C ALA A 46 -35.43 8.72 1.20
N ALA A 47 -35.52 10.05 1.16
CA ALA A 47 -35.11 10.85 0.01
C ALA A 47 -33.60 10.75 -0.28
N LEU A 48 -32.76 10.69 0.76
CA LEU A 48 -31.32 10.43 0.58
C LEU A 48 -31.08 9.05 -0.03
N ILE A 49 -31.72 8.01 0.53
CA ILE A 49 -31.55 6.62 0.05
C ILE A 49 -31.96 6.52 -1.42
N ALA A 50 -33.10 7.10 -1.81
CA ALA A 50 -33.53 7.13 -3.21
C ALA A 50 -32.49 7.79 -4.13
N ARG A 51 -31.96 8.97 -3.75
CA ARG A 51 -30.92 9.65 -4.53
C ARG A 51 -29.63 8.84 -4.66
N LEU A 52 -29.21 8.17 -3.59
CA LEU A 52 -28.02 7.31 -3.61
C LEU A 52 -28.23 6.06 -4.48
N ALA A 53 -29.43 5.48 -4.44
CA ALA A 53 -29.79 4.36 -5.31
C ALA A 53 -29.79 4.77 -6.79
N GLU A 54 -30.37 5.92 -7.13
CA GLU A 54 -30.37 6.49 -8.49
C GLU A 54 -28.97 6.82 -8.99
N ARG A 55 -28.08 7.26 -8.10
CA ARG A 55 -26.68 7.60 -8.41
C ARG A 55 -25.81 6.37 -8.70
N TYR A 56 -26.19 5.20 -8.18
CA TYR A 56 -25.34 4.01 -8.25
C TYR A 56 -24.87 3.64 -9.66
N PRO A 57 -25.72 3.58 -10.71
CA PRO A 57 -25.28 3.20 -12.06
C PRO A 57 -24.29 4.20 -12.66
N GLU A 58 -24.44 5.50 -12.39
CA GLU A 58 -23.49 6.51 -12.85
C GLU A 58 -22.15 6.40 -12.13
N LEU A 59 -22.18 6.14 -10.82
CA LEU A 59 -20.98 5.93 -10.03
C LEU A 59 -20.18 4.72 -10.52
N VAL A 60 -20.84 3.61 -10.86
CA VAL A 60 -20.18 2.42 -11.43
C VAL A 60 -19.47 2.78 -12.74
N LYS A 61 -20.15 3.49 -13.65
CA LYS A 61 -19.53 3.96 -14.90
C LYS A 61 -18.31 4.87 -14.65
N GLU A 62 -18.39 5.76 -13.67
CA GLU A 62 -17.25 6.61 -13.31
C GLU A 62 -16.07 5.82 -12.74
N ILE A 63 -16.33 4.74 -12.00
CA ILE A 63 -15.30 3.85 -11.50
C ILE A 63 -14.66 3.08 -12.66
N ASP A 64 -15.48 2.53 -13.57
CA ASP A 64 -14.99 1.77 -14.73
C ASP A 64 -14.10 2.63 -15.62
N LEU A 65 -14.53 3.84 -15.97
CA LEU A 65 -13.73 4.79 -16.75
C LEU A 65 -12.41 5.14 -16.04
N LEU A 66 -12.45 5.36 -14.72
CA LEU A 66 -11.25 5.66 -13.95
C LEU A 66 -10.27 4.48 -13.92
N VAL A 67 -10.77 3.25 -13.87
CA VAL A 67 -9.95 2.03 -13.97
C VAL A 67 -9.32 1.94 -15.36
N GLU A 68 -10.10 2.18 -16.42
CA GLU A 68 -9.60 2.20 -17.80
C GLU A 68 -8.48 3.24 -17.99
N ASP A 69 -8.68 4.46 -17.50
CA ASP A 69 -7.69 5.54 -17.55
C ASP A 69 -6.40 5.15 -16.83
N ILE A 70 -6.50 4.56 -15.64
CA ILE A 70 -5.33 4.10 -14.87
C ILE A 70 -4.61 2.95 -15.61
N VAL A 71 -5.36 2.00 -16.16
CA VAL A 71 -4.79 0.88 -16.94
C VAL A 71 -4.04 1.41 -18.16
N ALA A 72 -4.63 2.36 -18.90
CA ALA A 72 -4.00 3.00 -20.05
C ALA A 72 -2.72 3.75 -19.66
N ALA A 73 -2.76 4.51 -18.55
CA ALA A 73 -1.59 5.22 -18.04
C ALA A 73 -0.45 4.26 -17.65
N ILE A 74 -0.76 3.21 -16.88
CA ILE A 74 0.23 2.19 -16.48
C ILE A 74 0.77 1.42 -17.69
N GLY A 75 -0.06 1.24 -18.73
CA GLY A 75 0.29 0.53 -19.96
C GLY A 75 1.44 1.15 -20.74
N VAL A 76 1.57 2.48 -20.71
CA VAL A 76 2.61 3.24 -21.44
C VAL A 76 3.84 3.60 -20.58
N LEU A 77 3.76 3.43 -19.26
CA LEU A 77 4.81 3.84 -18.33
C LEU A 77 5.81 2.69 -18.04
N PRO A 78 7.09 3.02 -17.79
CA PRO A 78 8.11 2.01 -17.50
C PRO A 78 7.83 1.33 -16.13
N PRO A 79 7.57 0.00 -16.10
CA PRO A 79 7.06 -0.68 -14.91
C PRO A 79 8.09 -0.73 -13.78
N ASN A 80 9.37 -0.86 -14.10
CA ASN A 80 10.44 -0.91 -13.09
C ASN A 80 10.55 0.42 -12.33
N GLN A 81 10.48 1.54 -13.04
CA GLN A 81 10.54 2.87 -12.42
C GLN A 81 9.28 3.17 -11.59
N LEU A 82 8.10 2.76 -12.09
CA LEU A 82 6.85 2.87 -11.34
C LEU A 82 6.93 2.12 -10.00
N MET A 83 7.34 0.86 -10.02
CA MET A 83 7.42 0.04 -8.81
C MET A 83 8.48 0.55 -7.84
N GLN A 84 9.64 1.00 -8.35
CA GLN A 84 10.67 1.61 -7.53
C GLN A 84 10.16 2.89 -6.85
N ARG A 85 9.51 3.78 -7.60
CA ARG A 85 8.96 5.03 -7.07
C ARG A 85 7.87 4.78 -6.03
N ALA A 86 6.96 3.84 -6.28
CA ALA A 86 5.92 3.43 -5.35
C ALA A 86 6.50 2.90 -4.03
N TRP A 87 7.52 2.04 -4.12
CA TRP A 87 8.19 1.48 -2.96
C TRP A 87 8.89 2.56 -2.12
N TRP A 88 9.62 3.48 -2.77
CA TRP A 88 10.29 4.58 -2.06
C TRP A 88 9.32 5.51 -1.36
N GLU A 89 8.23 5.90 -2.02
CA GLU A 89 7.22 6.76 -1.42
C GLU A 89 6.60 6.09 -0.18
N TYR A 90 6.24 4.81 -0.28
CA TYR A 90 5.73 4.04 0.85
C TYR A 90 6.76 3.93 1.99
N PHE A 91 7.97 3.49 1.70
CA PHE A 91 9.04 3.33 2.68
C PHE A 91 9.27 4.64 3.43
N MET A 92 9.42 5.75 2.71
CA MET A 92 9.65 7.06 3.31
C MET A 92 8.46 7.52 4.15
N SER A 93 7.22 7.24 3.70
CA SER A 93 6.01 7.57 4.47
C SER A 93 5.91 6.79 5.78
N SER A 94 6.45 5.57 5.83
CA SER A 94 6.35 4.67 7.00
C SER A 94 7.35 4.94 8.13
N ARG A 95 8.41 5.74 7.91
CA ARG A 95 9.52 5.85 8.87
C ARG A 95 9.16 6.49 10.22
N ASN A 96 8.08 7.25 10.29
CA ASN A 96 7.67 7.99 11.50
C ASN A 96 6.33 7.50 12.08
N ILE A 97 5.82 6.35 11.63
CA ILE A 97 4.59 5.76 12.19
C ILE A 97 4.98 4.91 13.39
N THR A 98 4.57 5.33 14.58
CA THR A 98 4.81 4.59 15.83
C THR A 98 3.54 3.92 16.35
N VAL A 99 2.39 4.55 16.10
CA VAL A 99 1.06 4.05 16.45
C VAL A 99 0.12 4.18 15.25
N GLU A 100 -0.94 3.37 15.23
CA GLU A 100 -1.92 3.34 14.13
C GLU A 100 -2.55 4.73 13.87
N THR A 101 -2.72 5.54 14.91
CA THR A 101 -3.26 6.91 14.79
C THR A 101 -2.33 7.87 14.03
N ASP A 102 -1.06 7.52 13.84
CA ASP A 102 -0.10 8.33 13.06
C ASP A 102 -0.29 8.12 11.53
N VAL A 103 -1.04 7.08 11.13
CA VAL A 103 -1.28 6.74 9.73
C VAL A 103 -2.20 7.79 9.10
N LYS A 104 -1.71 8.47 8.06
CA LYS A 104 -2.47 9.47 7.30
C LYS A 104 -3.00 8.88 5.99
N GLU A 105 -3.92 9.61 5.36
CA GLU A 105 -4.47 9.27 4.05
C GLU A 105 -3.36 9.07 3.00
N ASP A 106 -2.32 9.92 3.01
CA ASP A 106 -1.18 9.77 2.11
C ASP A 106 -0.39 8.47 2.30
N ASN A 107 -0.28 7.98 3.54
CA ASN A 107 0.36 6.68 3.81
C ASN A 107 -0.47 5.53 3.20
N ALA A 108 -1.80 5.61 3.32
CA ALA A 108 -2.70 4.65 2.72
C ALA A 108 -2.62 4.68 1.18
N ILE A 109 -2.56 5.87 0.58
CA ILE A 109 -2.41 6.03 -0.88
C ILE A 109 -1.06 5.49 -1.37
N ALA A 110 0.04 5.83 -0.71
CA ALA A 110 1.38 5.33 -1.07
C ALA A 110 1.40 3.79 -1.08
N LEU A 111 0.64 3.18 -0.17
CA LEU A 111 0.47 1.74 -0.14
C LEU A 111 -0.36 1.18 -1.31
N ARG A 112 -1.44 1.89 -1.69
CA ARG A 112 -2.23 1.53 -2.88
C ARG A 112 -1.44 1.64 -4.17
N MET A 113 -0.54 2.61 -4.24
CA MET A 113 0.37 2.75 -5.38
C MET A 113 1.27 1.54 -5.56
N ILE A 114 1.56 0.75 -4.51
CA ILE A 114 2.26 -0.53 -4.66
C ILE A 114 1.27 -1.59 -5.13
N ASP A 115 0.25 -1.89 -4.33
CA ASP A 115 -0.60 -3.07 -4.54
C ASP A 115 -1.40 -3.00 -5.85
N TYR A 116 -2.02 -1.84 -6.11
CA TYR A 116 -2.91 -1.68 -7.25
C TYR A 116 -2.13 -1.58 -8.55
N VAL A 117 -1.07 -0.77 -8.60
CA VAL A 117 -0.22 -0.64 -9.79
C VAL A 117 0.43 -1.98 -10.12
N GLN A 118 0.94 -2.71 -9.12
CA GLN A 118 1.49 -4.04 -9.32
C GLN A 118 0.46 -5.01 -9.89
N SER A 119 -0.77 -4.97 -9.39
CA SER A 119 -1.86 -5.82 -9.89
C SER A 119 -2.21 -5.49 -11.34
N VAL A 120 -2.26 -4.20 -11.70
CA VAL A 120 -2.50 -3.77 -13.09
C VAL A 120 -1.35 -4.18 -14.02
N ILE A 121 -0.10 -4.01 -13.60
CA ILE A 121 1.07 -4.46 -14.38
C ILE A 121 1.00 -5.96 -14.66
N ALA A 122 0.54 -6.76 -13.70
CA ALA A 122 0.42 -8.21 -13.82
C ALA A 122 -0.78 -8.65 -14.68
N ALA A 123 -1.91 -7.95 -14.58
CA ALA A 123 -3.18 -8.38 -15.15
C ALA A 123 -3.48 -7.79 -16.53
N ALA A 124 -3.02 -6.58 -16.82
CA ALA A 124 -3.39 -5.86 -18.03
C ALA A 124 -2.34 -5.99 -19.15
N PRO A 125 -2.76 -5.99 -20.43
CA PRO A 125 -1.83 -5.93 -21.55
C PRO A 125 -1.02 -4.62 -21.52
N ARG A 126 0.22 -4.71 -21.97
CA ARG A 126 1.16 -3.59 -21.99
C ARG A 126 1.06 -2.87 -23.34
N GLY A 127 1.10 -1.53 -23.31
CA GLY A 127 1.19 -0.73 -24.53
C GLY A 127 2.64 -0.70 -25.01
N GLU A 128 2.85 -0.91 -26.30
CA GLU A 128 4.16 -0.77 -26.95
C GLU A 128 4.09 0.36 -27.98
N PRO A 129 5.06 1.31 -28.01
CA PRO A 129 6.23 1.40 -27.14
C PRO A 129 5.93 2.06 -25.77
N GLN A 130 6.68 1.67 -24.75
CA GLN A 130 6.67 2.33 -23.44
C GLN A 130 7.55 3.59 -23.43
N LYS A 131 7.22 4.54 -22.55
CA LYS A 131 8.07 5.70 -22.26
C LYS A 131 9.41 5.23 -21.65
N ALA A 132 10.50 5.94 -21.98
CA ALA A 132 11.82 5.64 -21.45
C ALA A 132 11.95 5.98 -19.95
N GLU A 133 11.28 7.05 -19.52
CA GLU A 133 11.34 7.55 -18.14
C GLU A 133 9.95 7.90 -17.60
N LEU A 134 9.82 7.78 -16.29
CA LEU A 134 8.67 8.21 -15.50
C LEU A 134 8.88 9.67 -15.09
N SER A 135 8.07 10.59 -15.62
CA SER A 135 8.10 11.98 -15.15
C SER A 135 7.35 12.16 -13.82
N ASP A 136 7.66 13.24 -13.10
CA ASP A 136 6.95 13.60 -11.87
C ASP A 136 5.48 13.95 -12.16
N GLU A 137 5.18 14.53 -13.32
CA GLU A 137 3.81 14.82 -13.74
C GLU A 137 3.00 13.53 -13.97
N ASP A 138 3.59 12.55 -14.67
CA ASP A 138 2.97 11.25 -14.91
C ASP A 138 2.72 10.52 -13.59
N TRP A 139 3.70 10.52 -12.68
CA TRP A 139 3.57 9.94 -11.34
C TRP A 139 2.44 10.59 -10.55
N LYS A 140 2.40 11.93 -10.51
CA LYS A 140 1.40 12.68 -9.76
C LYS A 140 -0.01 12.48 -10.32
N ALA A 141 -0.16 12.44 -11.64
CA ALA A 141 -1.44 12.16 -12.29
C ALA A 141 -1.95 10.78 -11.89
N LEU A 142 -1.13 9.74 -12.08
CA LEU A 142 -1.46 8.37 -11.72
C LEU A 142 -1.83 8.24 -10.24
N ARG A 143 -1.04 8.85 -9.34
CA ARG A 143 -1.30 8.84 -7.91
C ARG A 143 -2.64 9.46 -7.56
N ASN A 144 -3.00 10.58 -8.19
CA ASN A 144 -4.28 11.25 -7.96
C ASN A 144 -5.45 10.38 -8.42
N ASP A 145 -5.32 9.71 -9.56
CA ASP A 145 -6.36 8.83 -10.09
C ASP A 145 -6.56 7.60 -9.20
N VAL A 146 -5.47 6.98 -8.73
CA VAL A 146 -5.52 5.89 -7.75
C VAL A 146 -6.16 6.36 -6.43
N ALA A 147 -5.78 7.53 -5.91
CA ALA A 147 -6.40 8.10 -4.71
C ALA A 147 -7.91 8.33 -4.90
N LYS A 148 -8.31 8.89 -6.05
CA LYS A 148 -9.71 9.12 -6.42
C LYS A 148 -10.49 7.80 -6.52
N LEU A 149 -9.89 6.76 -7.10
CA LEU A 149 -10.47 5.42 -7.22
C LEU A 149 -10.79 4.84 -5.83
N TYR A 150 -9.80 4.81 -4.94
CA TYR A 150 -9.99 4.24 -3.61
C TYR A 150 -10.95 5.05 -2.74
N LYS A 151 -11.01 6.38 -2.91
CA LYS A 151 -12.01 7.22 -2.26
C LYS A 151 -13.44 6.86 -2.72
N LYS A 152 -13.64 6.66 -4.02
CA LYS A 152 -14.92 6.22 -4.58
C LYS A 152 -15.30 4.82 -4.12
N LEU A 153 -14.37 3.86 -4.16
CA LEU A 153 -14.62 2.47 -3.76
C LEU A 153 -14.94 2.34 -2.26
N ASN A 154 -14.15 2.97 -1.38
CA ASN A 154 -14.32 2.78 0.06
C ASN A 154 -15.59 3.46 0.60
N ILE A 155 -15.98 4.61 0.05
CA ILE A 155 -17.07 5.43 0.62
C ILE A 155 -18.28 5.46 -0.32
N GLU A 156 -18.14 6.07 -1.50
CA GLU A 156 -19.29 6.35 -2.38
C GLU A 156 -19.95 5.06 -2.86
N HIS A 157 -19.16 4.06 -3.26
CA HIS A 157 -19.66 2.78 -3.76
C HIS A 157 -20.43 2.06 -2.66
N SER A 158 -19.84 1.89 -1.48
CA SER A 158 -20.49 1.23 -0.33
C SER A 158 -21.84 1.87 0.03
N LEU A 159 -21.91 3.20 0.02
CA LEU A 159 -23.14 3.95 0.31
C LEU A 159 -24.21 3.75 -0.80
N CYS A 160 -23.82 3.92 -2.06
CA CYS A 160 -24.76 3.82 -3.18
C CYS A 160 -25.22 2.37 -3.40
N TYR A 161 -24.33 1.40 -3.24
CA TYR A 161 -24.65 -0.02 -3.33
C TYR A 161 -25.65 -0.43 -2.25
N THR A 162 -25.40 -0.04 -0.99
CA THR A 162 -26.32 -0.29 0.13
C THR A 162 -27.68 0.35 -0.11
N ALA A 163 -27.71 1.60 -0.57
CA ALA A 163 -28.94 2.30 -0.87
C ALA A 163 -29.72 1.64 -2.01
N ARG A 164 -29.05 1.19 -3.07
CA ARG A 164 -29.67 0.45 -4.17
C ARG A 164 -30.24 -0.88 -3.68
N ALA A 165 -29.45 -1.70 -2.98
CA ALA A 165 -29.90 -2.98 -2.45
C ALA A 165 -31.14 -2.84 -1.57
N LYS A 166 -31.19 -1.80 -0.73
CA LYS A 166 -32.35 -1.50 0.13
C LYS A 166 -33.63 -1.18 -0.65
N VAL A 167 -33.51 -0.65 -1.87
CA VAL A 167 -34.66 -0.29 -2.72
C VAL A 167 -35.05 -1.42 -3.68
N THR A 168 -34.08 -2.18 -4.17
CA THR A 168 -34.29 -3.13 -5.28
C THR A 168 -34.33 -4.61 -4.87
N THR A 169 -33.77 -4.96 -3.71
CA THR A 169 -33.62 -6.37 -3.29
C THR A 169 -34.77 -6.79 -2.38
N GLU A 170 -35.55 -7.77 -2.85
CA GLU A 170 -36.56 -8.43 -2.01
C GLU A 170 -35.86 -9.23 -0.90
N GLY A 171 -36.32 -9.08 0.36
CA GLY A 171 -35.69 -9.75 1.50
C GLY A 171 -34.37 -9.12 1.99
N TYR A 172 -34.12 -7.84 1.69
CA TYR A 172 -32.98 -7.10 2.21
C TYR A 172 -32.81 -7.25 3.74
N SER A 173 -31.60 -7.57 4.17
CA SER A 173 -31.19 -7.66 5.59
C SER A 173 -30.05 -6.68 5.85
N ASP A 174 -30.23 -5.82 6.86
CA ASP A 174 -29.20 -4.88 7.29
C ASP A 174 -27.96 -5.61 7.82
N GLU A 175 -28.13 -6.77 8.47
CA GLU A 175 -27.03 -7.59 8.99
C GLU A 175 -26.18 -8.18 7.87
N MET A 176 -26.82 -8.71 6.81
CA MET A 176 -26.09 -9.23 5.64
C MET A 176 -25.36 -8.11 4.91
N GLN A 177 -26.00 -6.93 4.80
CA GLN A 177 -25.37 -5.78 4.17
C GLN A 177 -24.19 -5.24 4.97
N GLU A 178 -24.28 -5.21 6.31
CA GLU A 178 -23.14 -4.88 7.17
C GLU A 178 -21.98 -5.85 6.91
N LEU A 179 -22.26 -7.17 6.87
CA LEU A 179 -21.25 -8.18 6.60
C LEU A 179 -20.56 -7.96 5.25
N LEU A 180 -21.33 -7.68 4.19
CA LEU A 180 -20.78 -7.42 2.84
C LEU A 180 -19.88 -6.18 2.82
N VAL A 181 -20.33 -5.07 3.40
CA VAL A 181 -19.54 -3.82 3.45
C VAL A 181 -18.27 -4.03 4.27
N ARG A 182 -18.36 -4.71 5.41
CA ARG A 182 -17.18 -5.02 6.25
C ARG A 182 -16.21 -5.94 5.51
N ALA A 183 -16.69 -6.98 4.86
CA ALA A 183 -15.87 -7.89 4.07
C ALA A 183 -15.15 -7.15 2.94
N GLN A 184 -15.85 -6.28 2.20
CA GLN A 184 -15.27 -5.46 1.15
C GLN A 184 -14.19 -4.51 1.71
N LEU A 185 -14.49 -3.79 2.79
CA LEU A 185 -13.52 -2.86 3.39
C LEU A 185 -12.31 -3.57 3.99
N GLN A 186 -12.50 -4.76 4.58
CA GLN A 186 -11.40 -5.58 5.09
C GLN A 186 -10.55 -6.11 3.95
N TRP A 187 -11.17 -6.65 2.91
CA TRP A 187 -10.46 -7.13 1.72
C TRP A 187 -9.67 -6.01 1.07
N CYS A 188 -10.27 -4.82 0.92
CA CYS A 188 -9.53 -3.69 0.39
C CYS A 188 -8.43 -3.25 1.36
N ASN A 189 -8.74 -2.92 2.62
CA ASN A 189 -7.88 -2.09 3.48
C ASN A 189 -7.10 -2.82 4.57
N VAL A 190 -7.47 -4.04 4.93
CA VAL A 190 -6.79 -4.78 6.00
C VAL A 190 -5.78 -5.74 5.38
N ARG A 191 -4.54 -5.67 5.87
CA ARG A 191 -3.50 -6.63 5.53
C ARG A 191 -3.09 -7.35 6.81
N GLY A 192 -2.94 -8.66 6.72
CA GLY A 192 -2.52 -9.47 7.87
C GLY A 192 -1.04 -9.26 8.19
N ASP A 193 -0.72 -9.35 9.48
CA ASP A 193 0.64 -9.35 10.03
C ASP A 193 1.34 -10.67 9.73
N TYR A 194 1.87 -10.79 8.52
CA TYR A 194 2.70 -11.94 8.18
C TYR A 194 4.13 -11.49 7.95
N TYR A 195 5.02 -11.91 8.83
CA TYR A 195 6.45 -11.78 8.61
C TYR A 195 6.83 -12.58 7.36
N GLN A 196 7.30 -11.87 6.33
CA GLN A 196 7.66 -12.45 5.03
C GLN A 196 8.63 -13.64 5.16
N VAL A 197 9.54 -13.61 6.14
CA VAL A 197 10.48 -14.71 6.42
C VAL A 197 9.80 -16.04 6.74
N HIS A 198 8.60 -16.03 7.31
CA HIS A 198 7.84 -17.25 7.63
C HIS A 198 6.97 -17.74 6.46
N GLN A 199 6.78 -16.92 5.42
CA GLN A 199 5.95 -17.31 4.28
C GLN A 199 6.67 -18.24 3.30
N ILE A 200 8.00 -18.32 3.32
CA ILE A 200 8.73 -19.21 2.40
C ILE A 200 8.38 -20.67 2.65
N GLY A 201 8.30 -21.09 3.92
CA GLY A 201 7.88 -22.44 4.28
C GLY A 201 6.46 -22.73 3.79
N VAL A 202 5.53 -21.83 4.08
CA VAL A 202 4.12 -21.96 3.68
C VAL A 202 3.96 -22.01 2.15
N LEU A 203 4.68 -21.15 1.42
CA LEU A 203 4.68 -21.17 -0.04
C LEU A 203 5.27 -22.47 -0.58
N SER A 204 6.35 -22.98 0.01
CA SER A 204 6.92 -24.26 -0.39
C SER A 204 5.91 -25.38 -0.24
N ASP A 205 5.23 -25.46 0.92
CA ASP A 205 4.24 -26.49 1.19
C ASP A 205 3.03 -26.39 0.25
N LEU A 206 2.61 -25.17 -0.10
CA LEU A 206 1.50 -24.92 -1.02
C LEU A 206 1.84 -25.28 -2.46
N LEU A 207 3.03 -24.90 -2.94
CA LEU A 207 3.43 -25.02 -4.34
C LEU A 207 4.00 -26.40 -4.67
N ARG A 208 4.59 -27.11 -3.71
CA ARG A 208 5.26 -28.40 -3.97
C ARG A 208 4.32 -29.44 -4.60
N PRO A 209 3.06 -29.62 -4.16
CA PRO A 209 2.12 -30.54 -4.82
C PRO A 209 1.79 -30.17 -6.27
N GLN A 210 2.11 -28.94 -6.70
CA GLN A 210 1.78 -28.40 -8.01
C GLN A 210 3.02 -28.25 -8.91
N SER A 211 4.17 -28.83 -8.52
CA SER A 211 5.45 -28.64 -9.22
C SER A 211 5.38 -29.00 -10.70
N GLU A 212 4.70 -30.10 -11.06
CA GLU A 212 4.53 -30.51 -12.46
C GLU A 212 3.78 -29.45 -13.29
N LEU A 213 2.76 -28.81 -12.73
CA LEU A 213 2.00 -27.74 -13.41
C LEU A 213 2.83 -26.47 -13.58
N ILE A 214 3.63 -26.13 -12.56
CA ILE A 214 4.51 -24.95 -12.58
C ILE A 214 5.63 -25.15 -13.61
N GLU A 215 6.23 -26.34 -13.63
CA GLU A 215 7.29 -26.67 -14.59
C GLU A 215 6.75 -26.70 -16.03
N ALA A 216 5.55 -27.22 -16.24
CA ALA A 216 4.89 -27.17 -17.55
C ALA A 216 4.57 -25.75 -18.02
N ALA A 217 4.16 -24.86 -17.11
CA ALA A 217 3.77 -23.49 -17.46
C ALA A 217 4.95 -22.51 -17.59
N TYR A 218 5.99 -22.70 -16.78
CA TYR A 218 7.07 -21.71 -16.61
C TYR A 218 8.47 -22.29 -16.83
N GLY A 219 8.63 -23.61 -16.98
CA GLY A 219 9.94 -24.24 -17.17
C GLY A 219 10.85 -24.20 -15.93
N VAL A 220 10.29 -23.94 -14.75
CA VAL A 220 11.02 -23.91 -13.48
C VAL A 220 10.36 -24.85 -12.47
N THR A 221 11.19 -25.52 -11.66
CA THR A 221 10.69 -26.35 -10.55
C THR A 221 10.20 -25.49 -9.39
N THR A 222 9.30 -26.03 -8.57
CA THR A 222 8.87 -25.34 -7.34
C THR A 222 10.05 -25.02 -6.42
N GLU A 223 11.01 -25.93 -6.26
CA GLU A 223 12.18 -25.74 -5.41
C GLU A 223 13.02 -24.55 -5.87
N THR A 224 13.26 -24.43 -7.18
CA THR A 224 13.95 -23.29 -7.77
C THR A 224 13.16 -22.00 -7.56
N LEU A 225 11.85 -22.01 -7.83
CA LEU A 225 10.99 -20.84 -7.66
C LEU A 225 11.01 -20.33 -6.22
N VAL A 226 10.84 -21.22 -5.24
CA VAL A 226 10.84 -20.87 -3.81
C VAL A 226 12.20 -20.32 -3.38
N ALA A 227 13.31 -20.90 -3.87
CA ALA A 227 14.65 -20.41 -3.58
C ALA A 227 14.90 -19.00 -4.11
N GLU A 228 14.48 -18.70 -5.35
CA GLU A 228 14.61 -17.36 -5.93
C GLU A 228 13.71 -16.34 -5.22
N LEU A 229 12.48 -16.71 -4.86
CA LEU A 229 11.59 -15.87 -4.05
C LEU A 229 12.21 -15.52 -2.69
N ALA A 230 12.88 -16.48 -2.04
CA ALA A 230 13.57 -16.24 -0.78
C ALA A 230 14.70 -15.20 -0.92
N LYS A 231 15.44 -15.23 -2.05
CA LYS A 231 16.48 -14.22 -2.34
C LYS A 231 15.88 -12.84 -2.54
N ILE A 232 14.80 -12.73 -3.31
CA ILE A 232 14.09 -11.47 -3.55
C ILE A 232 13.61 -10.89 -2.21
N TRP A 233 13.00 -11.70 -1.36
CA TRP A 233 12.52 -11.22 -0.06
C TRP A 233 13.65 -10.82 0.87
N ARG A 234 14.75 -11.59 0.91
CA ARG A 234 15.93 -11.19 1.68
C ARG A 234 16.46 -9.84 1.21
N ALA A 235 16.54 -9.63 -0.11
CA ALA A 235 16.98 -8.36 -0.68
C ALA A 235 16.02 -7.21 -0.33
N LEU A 236 14.70 -7.43 -0.33
CA LEU A 236 13.72 -6.41 0.05
C LEU A 236 13.75 -6.05 1.53
N ILE A 237 14.00 -7.02 2.41
CA ILE A 237 13.99 -6.82 3.87
C ILE A 237 15.34 -6.29 4.36
N PHE A 238 16.43 -6.95 3.97
CA PHE A 238 17.77 -6.69 4.50
C PHE A 238 18.66 -5.94 3.52
N GLY A 239 18.36 -5.92 2.22
CA GLY A 239 19.27 -5.37 1.21
C GLY A 239 19.64 -3.90 1.46
N LEU A 240 18.68 -3.06 1.87
CA LEU A 240 18.98 -1.67 2.22
C LEU A 240 19.83 -1.55 3.49
N HIS A 241 19.55 -2.38 4.50
CA HIS A 241 20.32 -2.39 5.74
C HIS A 241 21.74 -2.92 5.52
N ASP A 242 21.90 -3.99 4.75
CA ASP A 242 23.17 -4.58 4.36
C ASP A 242 23.98 -3.55 3.55
N ALA A 243 23.37 -2.91 2.54
CA ALA A 243 24.01 -1.85 1.75
C ALA A 243 24.44 -0.67 2.62
N LYS A 244 23.58 -0.24 3.55
CA LYS A 244 23.90 0.83 4.51
C LYS A 244 25.04 0.44 5.43
N THR A 245 25.09 -0.80 5.91
CA THR A 245 26.15 -1.28 6.80
C THR A 245 27.50 -1.30 6.10
N VAL A 246 27.53 -1.79 4.85
CA VAL A 246 28.74 -1.78 4.01
C VAL A 246 29.18 -0.33 3.74
N PHE A 247 28.24 0.54 3.39
CA PHE A 247 28.51 1.96 3.16
C PHE A 247 29.05 2.66 4.42
N ASP A 248 28.41 2.47 5.58
CA ASP A 248 28.82 3.11 6.83
C ASP A 248 30.22 2.66 7.24
N LYS A 249 30.54 1.36 7.06
CA LYS A 249 31.88 0.84 7.30
C LYS A 249 32.93 1.49 6.39
N ALA A 250 32.71 1.44 5.07
CA ALA A 250 33.64 2.02 4.09
C ALA A 250 33.80 3.54 4.30
N ARG A 251 32.72 4.23 4.69
CA ARG A 251 32.74 5.66 5.02
C ARG A 251 33.60 5.95 6.26
N ILE A 252 33.44 5.18 7.34
CA ILE A 252 34.22 5.35 8.56
C ILE A 252 35.72 5.14 8.26
N GLU A 253 36.06 4.03 7.61
CA GLU A 253 37.45 3.71 7.25
C GLU A 253 38.06 4.82 6.35
N THR A 254 37.29 5.34 5.40
CA THR A 254 37.72 6.48 4.56
C THR A 254 37.91 7.76 5.37
N MET A 255 37.04 8.08 6.33
CA MET A 255 37.17 9.28 7.15
C MET A 255 38.36 9.19 8.12
N ASP A 256 38.63 8.01 8.69
CA ASP A 256 39.79 7.78 9.54
C ASP A 256 41.09 7.97 8.76
N GLU A 257 41.12 7.53 7.49
CA GLU A 257 42.26 7.75 6.60
C GLU A 257 42.43 9.23 6.22
N VAL A 258 41.35 9.95 5.91
CA VAL A 258 41.42 11.41 5.69
C VAL A 258 41.99 12.11 6.93
N GLN A 259 41.53 11.72 8.12
CA GLN A 259 42.02 12.28 9.39
C GLN A 259 43.51 11.97 9.59
N ARG A 260 43.96 10.75 9.27
CA ARG A 260 45.37 10.36 9.30
C ARG A 260 46.22 11.20 8.34
N MET A 261 45.76 11.37 7.09
CA MET A 261 46.44 12.22 6.09
C MET A 261 46.59 13.67 6.57
N ILE A 262 45.56 14.22 7.23
CA ILE A 262 45.61 15.57 7.82
C ILE A 262 46.64 15.64 8.97
N GLN A 263 46.68 14.64 9.83
CA GLN A 263 47.61 14.60 10.97
C GLN A 263 49.07 14.39 10.55
N GLU A 264 49.30 13.56 9.53
CA GLU A 264 50.63 13.27 9.00
C GLU A 264 51.16 14.37 8.06
N GLY A 265 50.34 15.39 7.76
CA GLY A 265 50.73 16.49 6.89
C GLY A 265 50.96 16.06 5.43
N HIS A 266 50.18 15.09 4.96
CA HIS A 266 50.32 14.50 3.63
C HIS A 266 50.26 15.59 2.54
N ASP A 267 51.12 15.51 1.51
CA ASP A 267 51.27 16.55 0.48
C ASP A 267 49.96 16.97 -0.22
N ALA A 268 49.01 16.04 -0.29
CA ALA A 268 47.68 16.26 -0.87
C ALA A 268 46.80 17.22 -0.03
N VAL A 269 47.02 17.34 1.27
CA VAL A 269 46.19 18.12 2.20
C VAL A 269 46.31 19.63 1.96
N GLY A 270 47.48 20.10 1.51
CA GLY A 270 47.70 21.52 1.23
C GLY A 270 47.07 22.03 -0.07
N SER A 271 46.69 21.13 -0.98
CA SER A 271 46.23 21.47 -2.35
C SER A 271 44.84 20.94 -2.70
N SER A 272 44.29 20.02 -1.90
CA SER A 272 43.02 19.35 -2.21
C SER A 272 41.86 19.87 -1.35
N THR A 273 40.67 19.90 -1.94
CA THR A 273 39.43 20.13 -1.22
C THR A 273 39.01 18.89 -0.42
N VAL A 274 38.13 19.05 0.58
CA VAL A 274 37.64 17.92 1.38
C VAL A 274 37.04 16.79 0.52
N PRO A 275 36.21 17.04 -0.51
CA PRO A 275 35.73 15.98 -1.40
C PRO A 275 36.83 15.23 -2.15
N GLU A 276 37.90 15.92 -2.56
CA GLU A 276 39.03 15.31 -3.26
C GLU A 276 39.87 14.44 -2.31
N LEU A 277 40.07 14.88 -1.06
CA LEU A 277 40.72 14.07 -0.03
C LEU A 277 39.93 12.80 0.28
N ILE A 278 38.59 12.88 0.29
CA ILE A 278 37.72 11.71 0.45
C ILE A 278 37.89 10.75 -0.73
N ASP A 279 37.93 11.25 -1.96
CA ASP A 279 38.11 10.40 -3.15
C ASP A 279 39.49 9.74 -3.17
N ILE A 280 40.54 10.47 -2.79
CA ILE A 280 41.90 9.94 -2.67
C ILE A 280 41.95 8.84 -1.59
N ALA A 281 41.45 9.12 -0.38
CA ALA A 281 41.42 8.15 0.71
C ALA A 281 40.61 6.89 0.33
N ALA A 282 39.47 7.07 -0.32
CA ALA A 282 38.63 5.97 -0.79
C ALA A 282 39.34 5.09 -1.84
N ARG A 283 40.14 5.68 -2.74
CA ARG A 283 40.94 4.92 -3.72
C ARG A 283 42.11 4.20 -3.06
N THR A 284 42.80 4.85 -2.13
CA THR A 284 43.93 4.26 -1.38
C THR A 284 43.51 3.01 -0.62
N LEU A 285 42.31 3.03 -0.03
CA LEU A 285 41.75 1.90 0.71
C LEU A 285 41.01 0.89 -0.18
N GLY A 286 40.87 1.14 -1.50
CA GLY A 286 40.09 0.30 -2.40
C GLY A 286 38.57 0.35 -2.15
N HIS A 287 38.08 1.36 -1.42
CA HIS A 287 36.67 1.55 -1.13
C HIS A 287 35.89 2.32 -2.20
N LYS A 288 36.56 2.95 -3.18
CA LYS A 288 35.89 3.78 -4.18
C LYS A 288 34.79 3.03 -4.93
N GLU A 289 35.09 1.85 -5.46
CA GLU A 289 34.11 1.00 -6.15
C GLU A 289 32.99 0.52 -5.22
N VAL A 290 33.31 0.22 -3.96
CA VAL A 290 32.34 -0.20 -2.94
C VAL A 290 31.37 0.94 -2.60
N LEU A 291 31.88 2.17 -2.43
CA LEU A 291 31.08 3.36 -2.16
C LEU A 291 30.17 3.69 -3.34
N ASP A 292 30.70 3.66 -4.57
CA ASP A 292 29.91 3.93 -5.78
C ASP A 292 28.82 2.85 -5.99
N ALA A 293 29.17 1.57 -5.79
CA ALA A 293 28.22 0.46 -5.90
C ALA A 293 27.15 0.48 -4.79
N THR A 294 27.50 0.85 -3.56
CA THR A 294 26.54 0.93 -2.45
C THR A 294 25.63 2.15 -2.58
N VAL A 295 26.13 3.30 -3.05
CA VAL A 295 25.28 4.43 -3.44
C VAL A 295 24.33 4.02 -4.56
N GLN A 296 24.81 3.30 -5.58
CA GLN A 296 23.96 2.77 -6.62
C GLN A 296 22.97 1.71 -6.11
N ALA A 297 23.30 0.91 -5.10
CA ALA A 297 22.35 -0.03 -4.49
C ALA A 297 21.31 0.67 -3.60
N MET A 298 21.68 1.79 -2.98
CA MET A 298 20.80 2.61 -2.13
C MET A 298 19.92 3.58 -2.94
N VAL A 299 20.33 3.98 -4.14
CA VAL A 299 19.64 4.99 -4.96
C VAL A 299 19.14 4.40 -6.28
N GLY A 300 19.79 3.35 -6.77
CA GLY A 300 19.46 2.68 -8.01
C GLY A 300 18.20 1.83 -7.91
N ILE A 301 17.79 1.35 -9.08
CA ILE A 301 16.63 0.48 -9.27
C ILE A 301 16.84 -0.76 -8.40
N ILE A 302 15.95 -0.99 -7.42
CA ILE A 302 15.86 -2.29 -6.77
C ILE A 302 15.74 -3.28 -7.92
N PRO A 303 16.69 -4.23 -8.08
CA PRO A 303 16.60 -5.21 -9.14
C PRO A 303 15.43 -6.12 -8.81
N LEU A 304 14.23 -5.71 -9.20
CA LEU A 304 13.23 -6.63 -9.69
C LEU A 304 13.91 -7.25 -10.89
N HIS A 305 14.50 -8.43 -10.69
CA HIS A 305 15.03 -9.24 -11.78
C HIS A 305 13.95 -9.31 -12.85
N THR A 306 14.11 -8.50 -13.89
CA THR A 306 13.34 -8.59 -15.12
C THR A 306 14.18 -9.45 -16.03
N SER A 307 14.23 -10.76 -15.72
CA SER A 307 14.53 -11.73 -16.77
C SER A 307 13.44 -11.53 -17.84
N ARG A 308 13.88 -11.29 -19.07
CA ARG A 308 13.02 -11.31 -20.25
C ARG A 308 12.24 -12.62 -20.26
N GLY A 309 10.95 -12.57 -19.94
CA GLY A 309 10.05 -13.70 -20.08
C GLY A 309 8.98 -13.83 -18.99
N GLU A 310 9.16 -13.26 -17.81
CA GLU A 310 8.40 -13.76 -16.65
C GLU A 310 7.62 -12.70 -15.90
N ARG A 311 6.29 -12.85 -15.98
CA ARG A 311 5.29 -12.21 -15.10
C ARG A 311 5.47 -12.76 -13.68
N LEU A 312 6.43 -12.25 -12.92
CA LEU A 312 6.47 -12.51 -11.48
C LEU A 312 5.54 -11.53 -10.76
N VAL A 313 4.30 -11.99 -10.65
CA VAL A 313 3.27 -11.45 -9.79
C VAL A 313 3.72 -11.61 -8.34
N ASN A 314 3.69 -10.52 -7.56
CA ASN A 314 3.63 -10.67 -6.11
C ASN A 314 2.30 -11.35 -5.80
N CYS A 315 2.34 -12.65 -5.49
CA CYS A 315 1.22 -13.59 -5.38
C CYS A 315 0.17 -13.26 -4.30
N ARG A 316 0.12 -12.01 -3.83
CA ARG A 316 -1.05 -11.50 -3.12
C ARG A 316 -2.10 -10.94 -4.07
N GLY A 317 -1.76 -10.37 -5.24
CA GLY A 317 -2.76 -9.75 -6.13
C GLY A 317 -3.56 -10.70 -7.04
N LEU A 318 -3.09 -11.93 -7.28
CA LEU A 318 -3.74 -12.86 -8.21
C LEU A 318 -5.15 -13.31 -7.75
N PRO A 319 -5.38 -13.62 -6.45
CA PRO A 319 -6.72 -13.81 -5.92
C PRO A 319 -7.56 -12.52 -5.94
N PHE A 320 -6.94 -11.33 -5.90
CA PHE A 320 -7.64 -10.04 -5.85
C PHE A 320 -8.26 -9.68 -7.21
N THR A 321 -7.59 -9.98 -8.32
CA THR A 321 -8.15 -9.78 -9.66
C THR A 321 -9.17 -10.86 -10.01
N LEU A 322 -8.89 -12.13 -9.66
CA LEU A 322 -9.80 -13.25 -9.93
C LEU A 322 -11.10 -13.16 -9.12
N ALA A 323 -11.08 -12.70 -7.87
CA ALA A 323 -12.30 -12.56 -7.08
C ALA A 323 -13.15 -11.34 -7.47
N PHE A 324 -12.54 -10.26 -8.00
CA PHE A 324 -13.32 -9.15 -8.59
C PHE A 324 -13.98 -9.57 -9.92
N CYS A 325 -13.29 -10.35 -10.75
CA CYS A 325 -13.89 -10.98 -11.93
C CYS A 325 -15.01 -11.98 -11.54
N ALA A 326 -14.79 -12.82 -10.52
CA ALA A 326 -15.79 -13.78 -10.04
C ALA A 326 -17.01 -13.12 -9.37
N ALA A 327 -16.82 -11.99 -8.68
CA ALA A 327 -17.93 -11.21 -8.11
C ALA A 327 -18.74 -10.47 -9.20
N ARG A 328 -18.12 -10.16 -10.35
CA ARG A 328 -18.84 -9.62 -11.53
C ARG A 328 -19.68 -10.69 -12.21
N GLU A 329 -19.18 -11.93 -12.27
CA GLU A 329 -19.89 -13.10 -12.82
C GLU A 329 -21.03 -13.61 -11.91
N TRP A 330 -21.10 -13.19 -10.64
CA TRP A 330 -22.22 -13.52 -9.75
C TRP A 330 -23.45 -12.63 -9.92
N HIS A 331 -23.37 -11.60 -10.76
CA HIS A 331 -24.44 -10.63 -11.01
C HIS A 331 -24.88 -10.54 -12.49
N GLU A 332 -24.45 -11.48 -13.33
CA GLU A 332 -25.04 -11.77 -14.65
C GLU A 332 -25.81 -13.11 -14.60
#